data_AF-A0ABD3DA82-F1
#
_entry.id   AF-A0ABD3DA82-F1
#
_cell.length_a   1.000
_cell.length_b   1.000
_cell.length_c   1.000
_cell.angle_alpha   90.00
_cell.angle_beta   90.00
_cell.angle_gamma   90.00
#
_symmetry.space_group_name_H-M   'P 1'
#
loop_
_entity.id
_entity.type
_entity.pdbx_description
1 polymer ?
#
loop_
_entity_poly.entity_id
_entity_poly.type
_entity_poly.pdbx_seq_one_letter_code
_entity_poly.pdbx_strand_id
1 'polypeptide(L)'
;MLREAKIEAGIGESFDDDGRVKRTGNVWTASGHIITAVIGSGVLALAWAIAQLGWVAGPIALLAFSVITWFTSNLLADCYRSSDGKRNYNYMEVVKSHLGGLRVQLCGVAQHGIFFGASVGYSITTSISMVAIKRSICFHEQGHDAGCHMSNNPSILTFGMIQIILSQIPNYEKLTWLSLVAAIMSFSYSSIGLALSIVRIAGGGNVETSLTGIPIGSNMSNMEKMWNTFNALGNIAFAYSFSPVLIEIQDTIRSGVAERE
;
A
#
# COMPACT_ATOMS: atom_id res chain seq x y z
N MET A 1 -29.55 -41.90 0.36
CA MET A 1 -30.47 -40.99 -0.37
C MET A 1 -30.80 -39.69 0.36
N LEU A 2 -31.86 -39.53 1.18
CA LEU A 2 -32.20 -38.20 1.75
C LEU A 2 -31.11 -37.58 2.65
N ARG A 3 -30.38 -38.41 3.39
CA ARG A 3 -29.27 -37.98 4.25
C ARG A 3 -28.01 -37.60 3.44
N GLU A 4 -27.78 -38.28 2.32
CA GLU A 4 -26.66 -37.98 1.40
C GLU A 4 -26.95 -36.74 0.58
N ALA A 5 -28.17 -36.56 0.07
CA ALA A 5 -28.58 -35.33 -0.61
C ALA A 5 -28.49 -34.10 0.31
N LYS A 6 -28.73 -34.25 1.62
CA LYS A 6 -28.58 -33.17 2.60
C LYS A 6 -27.11 -32.89 2.95
N ILE A 7 -26.25 -33.91 2.91
CA ILE A 7 -24.81 -33.75 3.06
C ILE A 7 -24.21 -33.10 1.81
N GLU A 8 -24.59 -33.53 0.61
CA GLU A 8 -24.19 -32.92 -0.66
C GLU A 8 -24.68 -31.49 -0.80
N ALA A 9 -25.92 -31.18 -0.39
CA ALA A 9 -26.43 -29.81 -0.34
C ALA A 9 -25.69 -28.94 0.69
N GLY A 10 -25.38 -29.48 1.88
CA GLY A 10 -24.60 -28.77 2.90
C GLY A 10 -23.13 -28.56 2.52
N ILE A 11 -22.55 -29.49 1.74
CA ILE A 11 -21.23 -29.33 1.13
C ILE A 11 -21.32 -28.27 0.03
N GLY A 12 -22.30 -28.34 -0.88
CA GLY A 12 -22.52 -27.33 -1.93
C GLY A 12 -22.73 -25.90 -1.41
N GLU A 13 -23.27 -25.73 -0.19
CA GLU A 13 -23.40 -24.40 0.44
C GLU A 13 -22.07 -23.80 0.93
N SER A 14 -21.06 -24.65 1.18
CA SER A 14 -19.75 -24.26 1.73
C SER A 14 -18.70 -23.89 0.67
N PHE A 15 -18.98 -24.16 -0.61
CA PHE A 15 -18.08 -23.87 -1.73
C PHE A 15 -18.72 -22.88 -2.72
N ASP A 16 -17.90 -22.06 -3.37
CA ASP A 16 -18.27 -21.18 -4.49
C ASP A 16 -18.44 -22.00 -5.80
N ASP A 17 -18.91 -21.32 -6.86
CA ASP A 17 -19.06 -21.85 -8.24
C ASP A 17 -17.76 -22.44 -8.84
N ASP A 18 -16.61 -22.07 -8.29
CA ASP A 18 -15.28 -22.53 -8.67
C ASP A 18 -14.75 -23.70 -7.82
N GLY A 19 -15.55 -24.22 -6.88
CA GLY A 19 -15.20 -25.32 -6.00
C GLY A 19 -14.25 -24.94 -4.85
N ARG A 20 -13.98 -23.65 -4.61
CA ARG A 20 -13.21 -23.16 -3.45
C ARG A 20 -14.10 -22.79 -2.28
N VAL A 21 -13.53 -22.73 -1.07
CA VAL A 21 -14.26 -22.32 0.13
C VAL A 21 -14.92 -20.97 -0.12
N LYS A 22 -16.19 -20.87 0.25
CA LYS A 22 -17.04 -19.72 -0.04
C LYS A 22 -16.44 -18.40 0.47
N ARG A 23 -16.33 -17.42 -0.42
CA ARG A 23 -15.88 -16.06 -0.10
C ARG A 23 -16.92 -15.32 0.74
N THR A 24 -16.47 -14.70 1.83
CA THR A 24 -17.32 -14.01 2.81
C THR A 24 -17.29 -12.49 2.70
N GLY A 25 -16.33 -11.95 1.94
CA GLY A 25 -16.10 -10.51 1.82
C GLY A 25 -17.22 -9.77 1.09
N ASN A 26 -17.25 -8.45 1.26
CA ASN A 26 -18.17 -7.54 0.58
C ASN A 26 -17.42 -6.26 0.16
N VAL A 27 -18.13 -5.31 -0.45
CA VAL A 27 -17.55 -4.05 -0.92
C VAL A 27 -16.86 -3.27 0.21
N TRP A 28 -17.36 -3.33 1.44
CA TRP A 28 -16.74 -2.66 2.60
C TRP A 28 -15.42 -3.32 3.01
N THR A 29 -15.37 -4.65 3.08
CA THR A 29 -14.13 -5.35 3.41
C THR A 29 -13.08 -5.17 2.32
N ALA A 30 -13.48 -5.24 1.05
CA ALA A 30 -12.60 -4.97 -0.08
C ALA A 30 -12.07 -3.53 -0.08
N SER A 31 -12.95 -2.54 0.17
CA SER A 31 -12.55 -1.14 0.32
C SER A 31 -11.55 -0.96 1.46
N GLY A 32 -11.80 -1.62 2.60
CA GLY A 32 -10.87 -1.66 3.73
C GLY A 32 -9.50 -2.22 3.34
N HIS A 33 -9.47 -3.35 2.64
CA HIS A 33 -8.22 -3.93 2.14
C HIS A 33 -7.47 -3.01 1.18
N ILE A 34 -8.16 -2.39 0.22
CA ILE A 34 -7.58 -1.40 -0.71
C ILE A 34 -7.00 -0.21 0.06
N ILE A 35 -7.77 0.37 0.97
CA ILE A 35 -7.32 1.48 1.82
C ILE A 35 -6.06 1.07 2.57
N THR A 36 -6.02 -0.11 3.18
CA THR A 36 -4.84 -0.58 3.92
C THR A 36 -3.65 -0.95 3.03
N ALA A 37 -3.88 -1.28 1.76
CA ALA A 37 -2.82 -1.52 0.78
C ALA A 37 -2.17 -0.21 0.29
N VAL A 38 -2.97 0.85 0.16
CA VAL A 38 -2.52 2.21 -0.20
C VAL A 38 -1.82 2.90 0.97
N ILE A 39 -2.41 2.77 2.16
CA ILE A 39 -1.91 3.37 3.38
C ILE A 39 -0.67 2.61 3.85
N GLY A 40 0.50 3.19 3.58
CA GLY A 40 1.79 2.59 3.92
C GLY A 40 2.94 3.59 3.91
N SER A 41 4.15 3.08 3.69
CA SER A 41 5.38 3.87 3.66
C SER A 41 5.37 4.93 2.54
N GLY A 42 4.66 4.68 1.44
CA GLY A 42 4.49 5.66 0.36
C GLY A 42 3.79 6.95 0.83
N VAL A 43 2.73 6.83 1.63
CA VAL A 43 1.98 8.00 2.16
C VAL A 43 2.85 8.88 3.05
N LEU A 44 3.72 8.28 3.87
CA LEU A 44 4.64 9.01 4.75
C LEU A 44 5.65 9.88 3.98
N ALA A 45 6.00 9.48 2.75
CA ALA A 45 6.90 10.23 1.88
C ALA A 45 6.20 11.35 1.09
N LEU A 46 4.86 11.40 1.06
CA LEU A 46 4.12 12.37 0.26
C LEU A 46 4.36 13.81 0.69
N ALA A 47 4.45 14.08 1.99
CA ALA A 47 4.72 15.44 2.46
C ALA A 47 6.06 15.98 1.93
N TRP A 48 7.10 15.14 1.93
CA TRP A 48 8.39 15.47 1.32
C TRP A 48 8.28 15.62 -0.20
N ALA A 49 7.57 14.71 -0.89
CA ALA A 49 7.40 14.79 -2.34
C ALA A 49 6.69 16.09 -2.77
N ILE A 50 5.64 16.49 -2.07
CA ILE A 50 4.94 17.77 -2.32
C ILE A 50 5.85 18.96 -2.01
N ALA A 51 6.69 18.90 -0.98
CA ALA A 51 7.69 19.95 -0.73
C ALA A 51 8.70 20.09 -1.89
N GLN A 52 9.12 18.98 -2.50
CA GLN A 52 10.04 19.00 -3.64
C GLN A 52 9.40 19.57 -4.91
N LEU A 53 8.13 19.23 -5.18
CA LEU A 53 7.40 19.62 -6.39
C LEU A 53 6.70 20.98 -6.29
N GLY A 54 6.34 21.39 -5.07
CA GLY A 54 5.58 22.61 -4.79
C GLY A 54 4.08 22.48 -4.94
N TRP A 55 3.39 23.59 -4.69
CA TRP A 55 1.92 23.67 -4.66
C TRP A 55 1.24 23.51 -6.01
N VAL A 56 1.96 23.62 -7.12
CA VAL A 56 1.39 23.41 -8.46
C VAL A 56 1.66 21.99 -8.94
N ALA A 57 2.93 21.64 -9.14
CA ALA A 57 3.29 20.34 -9.70
C ALA A 57 2.95 19.17 -8.76
N GLY A 58 3.01 19.37 -7.44
CA GLY A 58 2.68 18.34 -6.46
C GLY A 58 1.23 17.86 -6.56
N PRO A 59 0.22 18.73 -6.38
CA PRO A 59 -1.19 18.36 -6.53
C PRO A 59 -1.54 17.85 -7.93
N ILE A 60 -0.98 18.43 -9.00
CA ILE A 60 -1.18 17.92 -10.36
C ILE A 60 -0.68 16.48 -10.49
N ALA A 61 0.51 16.18 -9.95
CA ALA A 61 1.05 14.82 -9.95
C ALA A 61 0.16 13.86 -9.14
N LEU A 62 -0.30 14.26 -7.95
CA LEU A 62 -1.23 13.44 -7.15
C LEU A 62 -2.50 13.10 -7.92
N LEU A 63 -3.13 14.08 -8.58
CA LEU A 63 -4.33 13.87 -9.37
C LEU A 63 -4.06 12.99 -10.59
N ALA A 64 -2.95 13.21 -11.30
CA ALA A 64 -2.57 12.41 -12.45
C ALA A 64 -2.37 10.93 -12.08
N PHE A 65 -1.62 10.64 -11.02
CA PHE A 65 -1.43 9.27 -10.54
C PHE A 65 -2.73 8.66 -10.01
N SER A 66 -3.60 9.44 -9.36
CA SER A 66 -4.94 8.99 -8.96
C SER A 66 -5.79 8.56 -10.15
N VAL A 67 -5.82 9.34 -11.23
CA VAL A 67 -6.57 9.00 -12.46
C VAL A 67 -5.98 7.77 -13.15
N ILE A 68 -4.66 7.67 -13.25
CA ILE A 68 -3.97 6.50 -13.83
C ILE A 68 -4.31 5.25 -13.02
N THR A 69 -4.20 5.30 -11.69
CA THR A 69 -4.49 4.17 -10.83
C THR A 69 -5.96 3.79 -10.87
N TRP A 70 -6.88 4.75 -10.90
CA TRP A 70 -8.31 4.48 -11.07
C TRP A 70 -8.58 3.76 -12.40
N PHE A 71 -8.07 4.30 -13.50
CA PHE A 71 -8.24 3.70 -14.83
C PHE A 71 -7.69 2.28 -14.91
N THR A 72 -6.44 2.08 -14.48
CA THR A 72 -5.80 0.75 -14.47
C THR A 72 -6.50 -0.24 -13.53
N SER A 73 -7.05 0.22 -12.41
CA SER A 73 -7.80 -0.62 -11.49
C SER A 73 -9.13 -1.11 -12.09
N ASN A 74 -9.82 -0.27 -12.87
CA ASN A 74 -11.03 -0.70 -13.58
C ASN A 74 -10.69 -1.76 -14.63
N LEU A 75 -9.66 -1.53 -15.45
CA LEU A 75 -9.21 -2.52 -16.44
C LEU A 75 -8.87 -3.87 -15.80
N LEU A 76 -8.19 -3.83 -14.64
CA LEU A 76 -7.81 -5.04 -13.93
C LEU A 76 -9.03 -5.74 -13.32
N ALA A 77 -9.98 -4.98 -12.77
CA ALA A 77 -11.22 -5.52 -12.22
C ALA A 77 -12.09 -6.22 -13.29
N ASP A 78 -12.15 -5.67 -14.49
CA ASP A 78 -12.84 -6.27 -15.64
C ASP A 78 -12.18 -7.59 -16.08
N CYS A 79 -10.85 -7.70 -15.93
CA CYS A 79 -10.10 -8.91 -16.28
C CYS A 79 -10.13 -9.99 -15.17
N TYR A 80 -10.83 -9.76 -14.06
CA TYR A 80 -10.97 -10.76 -12.98
C TYR A 80 -11.61 -12.05 -13.49
N ARG A 81 -12.58 -11.94 -14.39
CA ARG A 81 -13.18 -13.10 -15.07
C ARG A 81 -12.70 -13.18 -16.52
N SER A 82 -12.27 -14.37 -16.90
CA SER A 82 -11.96 -14.70 -18.29
C SER A 82 -13.26 -14.81 -19.11
N SER A 83 -13.15 -14.78 -20.44
CA SER A 83 -14.31 -14.83 -21.36
C SER A 83 -15.14 -16.12 -21.26
N ASP A 84 -14.58 -17.17 -20.65
CA ASP A 84 -15.23 -18.44 -20.34
C ASP A 84 -15.93 -18.43 -18.96
N GLY A 85 -15.97 -17.29 -18.27
CA GLY A 85 -16.56 -17.11 -16.94
C GLY A 85 -15.66 -17.55 -15.78
N LYS A 86 -14.47 -18.09 -16.08
CA LYS A 86 -13.52 -18.56 -15.07
C LYS A 86 -12.87 -17.39 -14.33
N ARG A 87 -12.81 -17.48 -13.00
CA ARG A 87 -12.12 -16.52 -12.14
C ARG A 87 -10.62 -16.67 -12.25
N ASN A 88 -9.93 -15.54 -12.35
CA ASN A 88 -8.49 -15.41 -12.16
C ASN A 88 -8.24 -14.97 -10.71
N TYR A 89 -7.52 -15.78 -9.92
CA TYR A 89 -7.40 -15.56 -8.47
C TYR A 89 -6.27 -14.60 -8.10
N ASN A 90 -5.34 -14.36 -9.01
CA ASN A 90 -4.20 -13.48 -8.82
C ASN A 90 -3.84 -12.78 -10.13
N TYR A 91 -3.06 -11.70 -10.03
CA TYR A 91 -2.65 -10.91 -11.19
C TYR A 91 -1.95 -11.77 -12.27
N MET A 92 -1.11 -12.73 -11.87
CA MET A 92 -0.37 -13.56 -12.84
C MET A 92 -1.27 -14.49 -13.65
N GLU A 93 -2.37 -14.97 -13.05
CA GLU A 93 -3.39 -15.73 -13.77
C GLU A 93 -4.12 -14.87 -14.78
N VAL A 94 -4.46 -13.62 -14.44
CA VAL A 94 -5.05 -12.65 -15.39
C VAL A 94 -4.12 -12.42 -16.58
N VAL A 95 -2.84 -12.17 -16.33
CA VAL A 95 -1.88 -11.97 -17.42
C VAL A 95 -1.74 -13.23 -18.28
N LYS A 96 -1.78 -14.41 -17.65
CA LYS A 96 -1.69 -15.69 -18.36
C LYS A 96 -2.92 -15.98 -19.21
N SER A 97 -4.12 -15.67 -18.74
CA SER A 97 -5.37 -15.91 -19.48
C SER A 97 -5.55 -14.94 -20.64
N HIS A 98 -5.16 -13.67 -20.49
CA HIS A 98 -5.38 -12.65 -21.53
C HIS A 98 -4.20 -12.39 -22.47
N LEU A 99 -2.94 -12.45 -22.00
CA LEU A 99 -1.77 -12.06 -22.80
C LEU A 99 -0.89 -13.24 -23.24
N GLY A 100 -0.68 -14.22 -22.36
CA GLY A 100 0.12 -15.42 -22.64
C GLY A 100 1.60 -15.17 -22.98
N GLY A 101 2.35 -16.25 -23.16
CA GLY A 101 3.73 -16.23 -23.68
C GLY A 101 4.74 -15.40 -22.86
N LEU A 102 5.63 -14.69 -23.57
CA LEU A 102 6.70 -13.87 -22.98
C LEU A 102 6.18 -12.75 -22.05
N ARG A 103 4.96 -12.25 -22.31
CA ARG A 103 4.36 -11.17 -21.54
C ARG A 103 4.09 -11.57 -20.08
N VAL A 104 3.75 -12.84 -19.85
CA VAL A 104 3.61 -13.40 -18.50
C VAL A 104 4.92 -13.27 -17.73
N GLN A 105 6.06 -13.59 -18.35
CA GLN A 105 7.36 -13.47 -17.70
C GLN A 105 7.71 -12.01 -17.41
N LEU A 106 7.51 -11.11 -18.36
CA LEU A 106 7.79 -9.68 -18.18
C LEU A 106 6.92 -9.05 -17.08
N CYS A 107 5.61 -9.31 -17.09
CA CYS A 107 4.70 -8.85 -16.04
C CYS A 107 5.01 -9.50 -14.69
N GLY A 108 5.43 -10.76 -14.68
CA GLY A 108 5.90 -11.44 -13.47
C GLY A 108 7.13 -10.79 -12.87
N VAL A 109 8.15 -10.50 -13.69
CA VAL A 109 9.35 -9.78 -13.24
C VAL A 109 8.98 -8.40 -12.69
N ALA A 110 8.10 -7.67 -13.36
CA ALA A 110 7.63 -6.37 -12.89
C ALA A 110 6.89 -6.47 -11.54
N GLN A 111 5.94 -7.39 -11.40
CA GLN A 111 5.17 -7.56 -10.16
C GLN A 111 6.07 -7.96 -8.98
N HIS A 112 6.97 -8.93 -9.18
CA HIS A 112 7.90 -9.35 -8.13
C HIS A 112 8.89 -8.24 -7.77
N GLY A 113 9.34 -7.46 -8.76
CA GLY A 113 10.17 -6.27 -8.54
C GLY A 113 9.46 -5.23 -7.66
N ILE A 114 8.17 -4.98 -7.89
CA ILE A 114 7.35 -4.08 -7.07
C ILE A 114 7.24 -4.61 -5.64
N PHE A 115 6.92 -5.89 -5.44
CA PHE A 115 6.79 -6.46 -4.10
C PHE A 115 8.12 -6.50 -3.33
N PHE A 116 9.22 -6.79 -4.02
CA PHE A 116 10.55 -6.71 -3.44
C PHE A 116 10.88 -5.28 -3.00
N GLY A 117 10.69 -4.30 -3.89
CA GLY A 117 10.91 -2.88 -3.60
C GLY A 117 10.05 -2.38 -2.43
N ALA A 118 8.76 -2.73 -2.42
CA ALA A 118 7.85 -2.40 -1.32
C ALA A 118 8.32 -3.00 0.00
N SER A 119 8.74 -4.27 0.01
CA SER A 119 9.24 -4.96 1.20
C SER A 119 10.49 -4.30 1.78
N VAL A 120 11.42 -3.90 0.92
CA VAL A 120 12.62 -3.12 1.30
C VAL A 120 12.21 -1.75 1.87
N GLY A 121 11.33 -1.03 1.19
CA GLY A 121 10.84 0.28 1.62
C GLY A 121 10.15 0.23 2.99
N TYR A 122 9.29 -0.76 3.23
CA TYR A 122 8.67 -1.01 4.52
C TYR A 122 9.70 -1.34 5.60
N SER A 123 10.71 -2.15 5.30
CA SER A 123 11.76 -2.52 6.26
C SER A 123 12.59 -1.31 6.70
N ILE A 124 12.98 -0.45 5.76
CA ILE A 124 13.71 0.78 6.05
C ILE A 124 12.83 1.74 6.86
N THR A 125 11.59 1.95 6.45
CA THR A 125 10.65 2.87 7.12
C THR A 125 10.37 2.45 8.56
N THR A 126 10.10 1.16 8.78
CA THR A 126 9.90 0.62 10.13
C THR A 126 11.14 0.80 10.99
N SER A 127 12.33 0.53 10.44
CA SER A 127 13.58 0.69 11.19
C SER A 127 13.82 2.13 11.63
N ILE A 128 13.66 3.09 10.72
CA ILE A 128 13.78 4.53 11.03
C ILE A 128 12.78 4.93 12.13
N SER A 129 11.54 4.44 12.02
CA SER A 129 10.48 4.73 13.00
C SER A 129 10.81 4.16 14.38
N MET A 130 11.27 2.91 14.47
CA MET A 130 11.68 2.29 15.72
C MET A 130 12.88 2.99 16.36
N VAL A 131 13.86 3.41 15.55
CA VAL A 131 15.02 4.16 16.02
C VAL A 131 14.62 5.54 16.53
N ALA A 132 13.69 6.23 15.86
CA ALA A 132 13.14 7.49 16.33
C ALA A 132 12.45 7.36 17.69
N ILE A 133 11.66 6.30 17.90
CA ILE A 133 11.01 6.00 19.20
C ILE A 133 12.07 5.78 20.28
N LYS A 134 13.05 4.90 20.03
CA LYS A 134 14.14 4.62 20.99
C LYS A 134 14.94 5.88 21.35
N ARG A 135 15.19 6.73 20.36
CA ARG A 135 15.87 8.01 20.57
C ARG A 135 15.04 8.96 21.42
N SER A 136 13.73 9.04 21.18
CA SER A 136 12.80 9.84 22.00
C SER A 136 12.77 9.37 23.46
N ILE A 137 12.76 8.05 23.70
CA ILE A 137 12.82 7.49 25.05
C ILE A 137 14.16 7.84 25.71
N CYS A 138 15.27 7.67 25.00
CA CYS A 138 16.61 8.00 25.51
C CYS A 138 16.72 9.48 25.91
N PHE A 139 16.22 10.41 25.09
CA PHE A 139 16.21 11.83 25.42
C PHE A 139 15.30 12.17 26.61
N HIS A 140 14.20 11.44 26.77
CA HIS A 140 13.31 11.62 27.92
C HIS A 140 13.96 11.14 29.22
N GLU A 141 14.75 10.07 29.19
CA GLU A 141 15.42 9.51 30.39
C GLU A 141 16.74 10.20 30.73
N GLN A 142 17.57 10.51 29.71
CA GLN A 142 18.95 10.97 29.90
C GLN A 142 19.14 12.47 29.62
N GLY A 143 18.08 13.16 29.18
CA GLY A 143 18.12 14.57 28.77
C GLY A 143 18.50 14.76 27.29
N HIS A 144 18.18 15.93 26.75
CA HIS A 144 18.38 16.25 25.32
C HIS A 144 19.84 16.33 24.87
N ASP A 145 20.77 16.52 25.82
CA ASP A 145 22.21 16.61 25.55
C ASP A 145 22.91 15.24 25.54
N ALA A 146 22.18 14.15 25.79
CA ALA A 146 22.73 12.80 25.78
C ALA A 146 23.05 12.33 24.35
N GLY A 147 24.20 11.65 24.18
CA GLY A 147 24.64 11.06 22.91
C GLY A 147 23.83 9.82 22.49
N CYS A 148 22.53 9.97 22.25
CA CYS A 148 21.62 8.88 21.89
C CYS A 148 21.78 8.46 20.42
N HIS A 149 22.85 7.73 20.10
CA HIS A 149 23.07 7.11 18.79
C HIS A 149 22.59 5.65 18.77
N MET A 150 21.65 5.35 17.88
CA MET A 150 21.06 4.03 17.71
C MET A 150 21.30 3.54 16.28
N SER A 151 21.69 2.27 16.11
CA SER A 151 21.82 1.65 14.79
C SER A 151 20.47 1.20 14.24
N ASN A 152 20.27 1.36 12.94
CA ASN A 152 19.08 0.88 12.21
C ASN A 152 19.11 -0.64 12.00
N ASN A 153 20.30 -1.26 11.95
CA ASN A 153 20.47 -2.66 11.55
C ASN A 153 19.70 -3.65 12.44
N PRO A 154 19.70 -3.54 13.78
CA PRO A 154 18.92 -4.44 14.63
C PRO A 154 17.42 -4.35 14.34
N SER A 155 16.88 -3.14 14.14
CA SER A 155 15.46 -2.94 13.86
C SER A 155 15.05 -3.54 12.51
N ILE A 156 15.91 -3.44 11.48
CA ILE A 156 15.68 -4.09 10.17
C ILE A 156 15.62 -5.62 10.35
N LEU A 157 16.58 -6.20 11.07
CA LEU A 157 16.63 -7.65 11.29
C LEU A 157 15.40 -8.13 12.08
N THR A 158 15.02 -7.43 13.15
CA THR A 158 13.84 -7.76 13.94
C THR A 158 12.56 -7.70 13.09
N PHE A 159 12.40 -6.65 12.28
CA PHE A 159 11.22 -6.53 11.42
C PHE A 159 11.17 -7.64 10.36
N GLY A 160 12.31 -7.98 9.74
CA GLY A 160 12.41 -9.08 8.79
C GLY A 160 12.03 -10.43 9.40
N MET A 161 12.46 -10.71 10.64
CA MET A 161 12.06 -11.92 11.37
C MET A 161 10.54 -11.97 11.61
N ILE A 162 9.92 -10.85 11.99
CA ILE A 162 8.47 -10.75 12.16
C ILE A 162 7.76 -10.99 10.82
N GLN A 163 8.25 -10.42 9.71
CA GLN A 163 7.68 -10.63 8.38
C GLN A 163 7.72 -12.10 7.96
N ILE A 164 8.82 -12.82 8.22
CA ILE A 164 8.93 -14.26 7.93
C ILE A 164 7.90 -15.08 8.71
N ILE A 165 7.66 -14.73 9.98
CA ILE A 165 6.65 -15.39 10.82
C ILE A 165 5.25 -15.09 10.30
N LEU A 166 4.96 -13.82 10.01
CA LEU A 166 3.65 -13.39 9.50
C LEU A 166 3.34 -13.99 8.12
N SER A 167 4.36 -14.19 7.27
CA SER A 167 4.17 -14.81 5.95
C SER A 167 3.74 -16.28 6.01
N GLN A 168 3.84 -16.94 7.18
CA GLN A 168 3.36 -18.30 7.36
C GLN A 168 1.85 -18.37 7.59
N ILE A 169 1.15 -17.23 7.75
CA ILE A 169 -0.30 -17.19 7.99
C ILE A 169 -1.03 -17.32 6.65
N PRO A 170 -1.75 -18.43 6.39
CA PRO A 170 -2.23 -18.75 5.04
C PRO A 170 -3.57 -18.08 4.66
N ASN A 171 -4.31 -17.47 5.60
CA ASN A 171 -5.67 -16.95 5.33
C ASN A 171 -5.79 -15.45 5.62
N TYR A 172 -6.28 -14.69 4.62
CA TYR A 172 -6.54 -13.25 4.68
C TYR A 172 -7.58 -12.84 5.73
N GLU A 173 -8.58 -13.69 6.04
CA GLU A 173 -9.54 -13.42 7.13
C GLU A 173 -8.85 -13.28 8.50
N LYS A 174 -7.73 -13.98 8.70
CA LYS A 174 -6.94 -13.86 9.94
C LYS A 174 -6.08 -12.59 9.97
N LEU A 175 -6.00 -11.85 8.87
CA LEU A 175 -5.24 -10.61 8.74
C LEU A 175 -6.15 -9.37 8.75
N THR A 176 -7.47 -9.53 8.71
CA THR A 176 -8.42 -8.41 8.74
C THR A 176 -8.22 -7.53 9.99
N TRP A 177 -7.86 -8.11 11.13
CA TRP A 177 -7.54 -7.34 12.34
C TRP A 177 -6.26 -6.51 12.18
N LEU A 178 -5.24 -7.02 11.46
CA LEU A 178 -4.02 -6.27 11.16
C LEU A 178 -4.33 -5.08 10.26
N SER A 179 -5.16 -5.29 9.23
CA SER A 179 -5.68 -4.22 8.38
C SER A 179 -6.41 -3.15 9.20
N LEU A 180 -7.26 -3.53 10.15
CA LEU A 180 -7.95 -2.59 11.03
C LEU A 180 -6.98 -1.76 11.87
N VAL A 181 -5.98 -2.39 12.51
CA VAL A 181 -4.96 -1.68 13.29
C VAL A 181 -4.15 -0.73 12.39
N ALA A 182 -3.74 -1.17 11.20
CA ALA A 182 -3.01 -0.35 10.24
C ALA A 182 -3.83 0.89 9.84
N ALA A 183 -5.14 0.73 9.59
CA ALA A 183 -6.03 1.85 9.29
C ALA A 183 -6.11 2.85 10.46
N ILE A 184 -6.34 2.37 11.69
CA ILE A 184 -6.41 3.23 12.90
C ILE A 184 -5.11 4.02 13.10
N MET A 185 -3.97 3.34 13.03
CA MET A 185 -2.65 3.98 13.16
C MET A 185 -2.44 5.06 12.11
N SER A 186 -3.03 4.86 10.93
CA SER A 186 -2.83 5.78 9.82
C SER A 186 -3.67 7.03 9.87
N PHE A 187 -4.94 6.90 10.22
CA PHE A 187 -5.74 8.06 10.59
C PHE A 187 -5.11 8.83 11.76
N SER A 188 -4.52 8.12 12.73
CA SER A 188 -3.86 8.73 13.88
C SER A 188 -2.65 9.57 13.47
N TYR A 189 -1.67 9.01 12.73
CA TYR A 189 -0.48 9.78 12.34
C TYR A 189 -0.84 10.93 11.38
N SER A 190 -1.79 10.74 10.46
CA SER A 190 -2.23 11.79 9.55
C SER A 190 -2.91 12.93 10.30
N SER A 191 -3.75 12.61 11.30
CA SER A 191 -4.41 13.62 12.13
C SER A 191 -3.43 14.39 12.99
N ILE A 192 -2.44 13.70 13.59
CA ILE A 192 -1.35 14.36 14.35
C ILE A 192 -0.55 15.29 13.44
N GLY A 193 -0.15 14.83 12.25
CA GLY A 193 0.57 15.64 11.27
C GLY A 193 -0.21 16.89 10.84
N LEU A 194 -1.52 16.74 10.59
CA LEU A 194 -2.40 17.85 10.27
C LEU A 194 -2.54 18.83 11.44
N ALA A 195 -2.79 18.33 12.64
CA ALA A 195 -2.95 19.17 13.84
C ALA A 195 -1.67 19.96 14.14
N LEU A 196 -0.49 19.33 14.10
CA LEU A 196 0.79 20.01 14.29
C LEU A 196 1.04 21.08 13.22
N SER A 197 0.65 20.81 11.97
CA SER A 197 0.75 21.78 10.87
C SER A 197 -0.14 23.00 11.10
N ILE A 198 -1.40 22.79 11.51
CA ILE A 198 -2.34 23.86 11.83
C ILE A 198 -1.83 24.72 12.99
N VAL A 199 -1.37 24.08 14.08
CA VAL A 199 -0.81 24.78 15.25
C VAL A 199 0.38 25.65 14.86
N ARG A 200 1.27 25.14 13.99
CA ARG A 200 2.43 25.89 13.51
C ARG A 200 2.04 27.14 12.72
N ILE A 201 1.02 27.04 11.87
CA ILE A 201 0.50 28.17 11.07
C ILE A 201 -0.19 29.19 11.98
N ALA A 202 -1.08 28.73 12.87
CA ALA A 202 -1.83 29.58 13.78
C ALA A 202 -0.92 30.31 14.79
N GLY A 203 0.19 29.69 15.20
CA GLY A 203 1.20 30.27 16.09
C GLY A 203 2.11 31.33 15.44
N GLY A 204 1.83 31.78 14.22
CA GLY A 204 2.61 32.82 13.53
C GLY A 204 3.96 32.34 13.01
N GLY A 205 4.14 31.03 12.81
CA GLY A 205 5.32 30.53 12.13
C GLY A 205 5.37 31.05 10.69
N ASN A 206 6.49 31.68 10.29
CA ASN A 206 6.73 32.02 8.88
C ASN A 206 6.81 30.70 8.08
N VAL A 207 5.73 30.35 7.41
CA VAL A 207 5.68 29.18 6.51
C VAL A 207 6.05 29.67 5.11
N GLU A 208 7.30 29.40 4.72
CA GLU A 208 7.71 29.62 3.34
C GLU A 208 7.09 28.53 2.45
N THR A 209 6.16 28.93 1.60
CA THR A 209 5.57 28.06 0.57
C THR A 209 6.16 28.42 -0.79
N SER A 210 6.35 27.41 -1.64
CA SER A 210 6.84 27.61 -3.01
C SER A 210 5.90 26.99 -4.04
N LEU A 211 5.68 27.72 -5.14
CA LEU A 211 4.91 27.22 -6.29
C LEU A 211 5.63 26.06 -6.99
N THR A 212 6.96 26.11 -7.04
CA THR A 212 7.84 25.16 -7.76
C THR A 212 8.65 24.25 -6.82
N GLY A 213 8.26 24.21 -5.55
CA GLY A 213 8.91 23.43 -4.49
C GLY A 213 10.22 24.04 -4.03
N ILE A 214 11.06 23.26 -3.35
CA ILE A 214 12.32 23.73 -2.77
C ILE A 214 13.16 24.47 -3.82
N PRO A 215 13.50 25.77 -3.63
CA PRO A 215 14.24 26.54 -4.61
C PRO A 215 15.68 26.04 -4.74
N ILE A 216 16.28 26.29 -5.89
CA ILE A 216 17.70 26.04 -6.13
C ILE A 216 18.49 27.08 -5.33
N GLY A 217 19.02 26.68 -4.18
CA GLY A 217 19.84 27.53 -3.31
C GLY A 217 21.33 27.30 -3.50
N SER A 218 22.16 28.03 -2.75
CA SER A 218 23.63 27.88 -2.77
C SER A 218 24.12 26.45 -2.48
N ASN A 219 23.29 25.64 -1.80
CA ASN A 219 23.62 24.29 -1.38
C ASN A 219 22.94 23.20 -2.23
N MET A 220 22.25 23.54 -3.33
CA MET A 220 21.56 22.56 -4.17
C MET A 220 21.89 22.80 -5.65
N SER A 221 22.43 21.79 -6.32
CA SER A 221 22.71 21.86 -7.76
C SER A 221 21.46 21.64 -8.62
N ASN A 222 21.48 22.08 -9.88
CA ASN A 222 20.41 21.79 -10.85
C ASN A 222 20.17 20.28 -11.01
N MET A 223 21.25 19.48 -11.02
CA MET A 223 21.17 18.02 -11.14
C MET A 223 20.51 17.40 -9.91
N GLU A 224 20.82 17.89 -8.72
CA GLU A 224 20.22 17.42 -7.47
C GLU A 224 18.73 17.77 -7.40
N LYS A 225 18.34 18.98 -7.81
CA LYS A 225 16.93 19.37 -7.92
C LYS A 225 16.18 18.45 -8.90
N MET A 226 16.79 18.13 -10.04
CA MET A 226 16.23 17.19 -11.02
C MET A 226 16.03 15.80 -10.40
N TRP A 227 17.04 15.25 -9.73
CA TRP A 227 16.92 13.94 -9.07
C TRP A 227 15.88 13.93 -7.94
N ASN A 228 15.82 14.98 -7.13
CA ASN A 228 14.80 15.13 -6.09
C ASN A 228 13.39 15.19 -6.69
N THR A 229 13.24 15.82 -7.85
CA THR A 229 11.96 15.86 -8.60
C THR A 229 11.56 14.47 -9.06
N PHE A 230 12.48 13.69 -9.65
CA PHE A 230 12.21 12.30 -10.05
C PHE A 230 11.92 11.40 -8.85
N ASN A 231 12.66 11.54 -7.76
CA ASN A 231 12.40 10.82 -6.51
C ASN A 231 11.02 11.17 -5.94
N ALA A 232 10.61 12.44 -5.99
CA ALA A 232 9.29 12.87 -5.55
C ALA A 232 8.17 12.25 -6.41
N LEU A 233 8.32 12.24 -7.73
CA LEU A 233 7.37 11.57 -8.63
C LEU A 233 7.32 10.05 -8.38
N GLY A 234 8.47 9.41 -8.16
CA GLY A 234 8.55 7.99 -7.80
C GLY A 234 7.87 7.68 -6.48
N ASN A 235 8.05 8.53 -5.46
CA ASN A 235 7.37 8.40 -4.17
C ASN A 235 5.84 8.53 -4.29
N ILE A 236 5.36 9.46 -5.13
CA ILE A 236 3.93 9.58 -5.43
C ILE A 236 3.43 8.33 -6.14
N ALA A 237 4.12 7.86 -7.19
CA ALA A 237 3.76 6.65 -7.91
C ALA A 237 3.67 5.43 -6.98
N PHE A 238 4.66 5.28 -6.09
CA PHE A 238 4.70 4.21 -5.09
C PHE A 238 3.53 4.29 -4.10
N ALA A 239 3.12 5.49 -3.67
CA ALA A 239 1.98 5.67 -2.77
C ALA A 239 0.63 5.20 -3.39
N TYR A 240 0.52 5.20 -4.73
CA TYR A 240 -0.67 4.71 -5.43
C TYR A 240 -0.55 3.25 -5.93
N SER A 241 0.55 2.56 -5.62
CA SER A 241 0.87 1.24 -6.17
C SER A 241 0.21 0.08 -5.39
N PHE A 242 -1.12 -0.03 -5.43
CA PHE A 242 -1.86 -1.17 -4.85
C PHE A 242 -2.42 -2.14 -5.90
N SER A 243 -2.49 -1.74 -7.17
CA SER A 243 -3.07 -2.53 -8.26
C SER A 243 -2.54 -3.97 -8.35
N PRO A 244 -1.26 -4.29 -8.05
CA PRO A 244 -0.77 -5.67 -8.08
C PRO A 244 -1.41 -6.65 -7.08
N VAL A 245 -2.13 -6.17 -6.06
CA VAL A 245 -2.88 -7.01 -5.11
C VAL A 245 -4.40 -6.88 -5.28
N LEU A 246 -4.85 -6.09 -6.26
CA LEU A 246 -6.27 -5.78 -6.45
C LEU A 246 -7.08 -7.03 -6.80
N ILE A 247 -6.55 -7.90 -7.66
CA ILE A 247 -7.23 -9.14 -8.06
C ILE A 247 -7.44 -10.06 -6.86
N GLU A 248 -6.40 -10.21 -6.03
CA GLU A 248 -6.44 -11.00 -4.81
C GLU A 248 -7.45 -10.42 -3.80
N ILE A 249 -7.56 -9.08 -3.71
CA ILE A 249 -8.60 -8.42 -2.89
C ILE A 249 -10.00 -8.67 -3.47
N GLN A 250 -10.18 -8.53 -4.79
CA GLN A 250 -11.45 -8.81 -5.47
C GLN A 250 -11.87 -10.27 -5.29
N ASP A 251 -10.89 -11.19 -5.26
CA ASP A 251 -11.10 -12.61 -4.98
C ASP A 251 -11.55 -12.91 -3.54
N THR A 252 -11.59 -11.94 -2.63
CA THR A 252 -12.18 -12.13 -1.29
C THR A 252 -13.68 -11.82 -1.26
N ILE A 253 -14.20 -11.13 -2.28
CA ILE A 253 -15.58 -10.67 -2.32
C ILE A 253 -16.48 -11.87 -2.63
N ARG A 254 -17.57 -12.00 -1.88
CA ARG A 254 -18.62 -12.98 -2.15
C ARG A 254 -19.04 -12.91 -3.61
N SER A 255 -19.23 -14.07 -4.21
CA SER A 255 -19.84 -14.14 -5.52
C SER A 255 -21.21 -13.47 -5.48
N GLY A 256 -21.36 -12.35 -6.21
CA GLY A 256 -22.69 -11.85 -6.53
C GLY A 256 -23.44 -12.94 -7.29
N VAL A 257 -24.75 -13.05 -7.06
CA VAL A 257 -25.65 -13.72 -8.02
C VAL A 257 -25.27 -13.19 -9.40
N ALA A 258 -25.05 -14.10 -10.35
CA ALA A 258 -24.68 -13.82 -11.75
C ALA A 258 -25.16 -12.43 -12.17
N GLU A 259 -24.21 -11.53 -12.48
CA GLU A 259 -24.50 -10.25 -13.12
C GLU A 259 -25.23 -10.59 -14.42
N ARG A 260 -26.57 -10.53 -14.35
CA ARG A 260 -27.45 -10.68 -15.49
C ARG A 260 -27.52 -9.31 -16.15
N GLU A 261 -27.11 -9.34 -17.41
CA GLU A 261 -27.43 -8.42 -18.52
C GLU A 261 -26.77 -7.03 -18.49
#